data_AF-A0A8H3BG06-F1
#
_entry.id   AF-A0A8H3BG06-F1
#
_cell.length_a   1.000
_cell.length_b   1.000
_cell.length_c   1.000
_cell.angle_alpha   90.00
_cell.angle_beta   90.00
_cell.angle_gamma   90.00
#
_symmetry.space_group_name_H-M   'P 1'
#
loop_
_entity.id
_entity.type
_entity.pdbx_description
1 polymer ?
#
loop_
_entity_poly.entity_id
_entity_poly.type
_entity_poly.pdbx_seq_one_letter_code
_entity_poly.pdbx_strand_id
1 'polypeptide(L)'
;MNFGRNSRGTNKNPRATADTVCQKCLQRGHFIYECKSTQPYKSRPSRSQLLEKPDLVKKRGDKPSVEIPEEFKKRTGIANKILEEKEKDREAKRKRYVLLDLSI
;
A
#
# COMPACT_ATOMS: atom_id res chain seq x y z
N MET A 1 -12.66 2.50 8.94
CA MET A 1 -13.48 2.84 7.75
C MET A 1 -14.82 3.42 8.22
N ASN A 2 -15.10 4.70 7.95
CA ASN A 2 -16.39 5.32 8.28
C ASN A 2 -17.36 5.07 7.12
N PHE A 3 -18.25 4.09 7.28
CA PHE A 3 -19.41 3.94 6.40
C PHE A 3 -20.37 5.10 6.72
N GLY A 4 -20.47 6.05 5.79
CA GLY A 4 -21.32 7.23 5.91
C GLY A 4 -22.74 6.82 6.30
N ARG A 5 -23.16 7.21 7.51
CA ARG A 5 -24.54 7.07 7.96
C ARG A 5 -25.39 7.97 7.08
N ASN A 6 -26.00 7.38 6.06
CA ASN A 6 -27.03 8.06 5.28
C ASN A 6 -28.29 8.03 6.15
N SER A 7 -28.41 9.00 7.06
CA SER A 7 -29.65 9.27 7.77
C SER A 7 -30.68 9.65 6.72
N ARG A 8 -31.47 8.67 6.26
CA ARG A 8 -32.60 8.88 5.36
C ARG A 8 -33.68 9.61 6.16
N GLY A 9 -33.49 10.91 6.32
CA GLY A 9 -34.54 11.81 6.74
C GLY A 9 -35.71 11.67 5.77
N THR A 10 -36.88 11.45 6.34
CA THR A 10 -38.15 11.24 5.66
C THR A 10 -38.59 12.51 4.96
N ASN A 11 -37.99 12.83 3.82
CA ASN A 11 -38.48 13.87 2.92
C ASN A 11 -39.08 13.16 1.70
N LYS A 12 -40.41 13.31 1.52
CA LYS A 12 -41.16 12.62 0.46
C LYS A 12 -40.74 13.08 -0.96
N ASN A 13 -40.06 14.22 -1.06
CA ASN A 13 -39.41 14.71 -2.28
C ASN A 13 -38.04 15.32 -1.90
N PRO A 14 -36.95 14.54 -1.88
CA PRO A 14 -35.63 15.11 -1.69
C PRO A 14 -35.30 15.99 -2.90
N ARG A 15 -34.97 17.26 -2.68
CA ARG A 15 -34.35 18.11 -3.70
C ARG A 15 -32.83 17.90 -3.66
N ALA A 16 -32.19 17.86 -4.82
CA ALA A 16 -30.74 17.69 -4.89
C ALA A 16 -30.06 18.91 -4.28
N THR A 17 -29.19 18.69 -3.29
CA THR A 17 -28.28 19.72 -2.79
C THR A 17 -27.09 19.88 -3.74
N ALA A 18 -26.37 21.00 -3.65
CA ALA A 18 -25.16 21.25 -4.45
C ALA A 18 -24.06 20.18 -4.26
N ASP A 19 -24.11 19.43 -3.15
CA ASP A 19 -23.17 18.34 -2.85
C ASP A 19 -23.63 16.97 -3.39
N THR A 20 -24.86 16.88 -3.91
CA THR A 20 -25.40 15.62 -4.41
C THR A 20 -24.70 15.26 -5.72
N VAL A 21 -23.96 14.15 -5.72
CA VAL A 21 -23.23 13.65 -6.91
C VAL A 21 -24.06 12.60 -7.64
N CYS A 22 -24.32 12.82 -8.93
CA CYS A 22 -24.98 11.85 -9.79
C CYS A 22 -24.01 10.72 -10.18
N GLN A 23 -24.34 9.46 -9.91
CA GLN A 23 -23.43 8.34 -10.23
C GLN A 23 -23.35 8.03 -11.75
N LYS A 24 -24.31 8.51 -12.55
CA LYS A 24 -24.35 8.29 -14.01
C LYS A 24 -23.36 9.21 -14.75
N CYS A 25 -23.36 10.50 -14.45
CA CYS A 25 -22.51 11.48 -15.13
C CYS A 25 -21.37 12.03 -14.28
N LEU A 26 -21.37 11.74 -12.98
CA LEU A 26 -20.38 12.19 -11.99
C LEU A 26 -20.32 13.71 -11.82
N GLN A 27 -21.38 14.41 -12.23
CA GLN A 27 -21.60 15.84 -11.98
C GLN A 27 -22.41 16.04 -10.69
N ARG A 28 -22.34 17.26 -10.15
CA ARG A 28 -23.07 17.66 -8.94
C ARG A 28 -24.40 18.34 -9.27
N GLY A 29 -25.33 18.35 -8.32
CA GLY A 29 -26.54 19.18 -8.36
C GLY A 29 -27.82 18.51 -8.88
N HIS A 30 -27.81 17.19 -9.13
CA HIS A 30 -29.02 16.45 -9.50
C HIS A 30 -28.92 14.97 -9.08
N PHE A 31 -30.08 14.31 -8.98
CA PHE A 31 -30.14 12.88 -8.74
C PHE A 31 -30.02 12.07 -10.03
N ILE A 32 -29.74 10.77 -9.89
CA ILE A 32 -29.50 9.88 -11.03
C ILE A 32 -30.68 9.79 -12.00
N TYR A 33 -31.91 9.89 -11.49
CA TYR A 33 -33.14 9.74 -12.26
C TYR A 33 -33.50 10.99 -13.08
N GLU A 34 -32.97 12.17 -12.72
CA GLU A 34 -33.10 13.42 -13.48
C GLU A 34 -31.99 13.59 -14.52
N CYS A 35 -31.00 12.69 -14.54
CA CYS A 35 -29.79 12.82 -15.33
C CYS A 35 -30.01 12.53 -16.83
N LYS A 36 -30.04 13.62 -17.62
CA LYS A 36 -30.16 13.60 -19.08
C LYS A 36 -28.84 13.39 -19.82
N SER A 37 -27.70 13.59 -19.17
CA SER A 37 -26.38 13.40 -19.78
C SER A 37 -26.06 11.92 -20.01
N THR A 38 -25.29 11.65 -21.06
CA THR A 38 -24.69 10.34 -21.32
C THR A 38 -23.58 10.05 -20.30
N GLN A 39 -23.36 8.77 -19.98
CA GLN A 39 -22.32 8.37 -19.04
C GLN A 39 -20.94 8.59 -19.70
N PRO A 40 -20.08 9.47 -19.16
CA PRO A 40 -18.76 9.67 -19.73
C PRO A 40 -17.92 8.42 -19.45
N TYR A 41 -17.34 7.84 -20.52
CA TYR A 41 -16.39 6.75 -20.36
C TYR A 41 -15.11 7.28 -19.72
N LYS A 42 -14.87 6.92 -18.46
CA LYS A 42 -13.60 7.20 -17.77
C LYS A 42 -12.69 6.00 -17.96
N SER A 43 -11.81 6.05 -18.96
CA SER A 43 -10.81 5.01 -19.19
C SER A 43 -9.94 4.84 -17.95
N ARG A 44 -10.01 3.67 -17.32
CA ARG A 44 -9.11 3.31 -16.23
C ARG A 44 -7.93 2.55 -16.84
N PRO A 45 -6.67 2.94 -16.55
CA PRO A 45 -5.52 2.18 -17.03
C PRO A 45 -5.59 0.75 -16.48
N SER A 46 -5.24 -0.22 -17.32
CA SER A 46 -5.17 -1.62 -16.93
C SER A 46 -4.05 -1.84 -15.91
N ARG A 47 -4.10 -2.95 -15.17
CA ARG A 47 -3.05 -3.27 -14.19
C ARG A 47 -1.67 -3.45 -14.84
N SER A 48 -1.59 -4.02 -16.03
CA SER A 48 -0.34 -4.11 -16.81
C SER A 48 0.16 -2.72 -17.20
N GLN A 49 -0.72 -1.87 -17.74
CA GLN A 49 -0.38 -0.50 -18.14
C GLN A 49 0.07 0.37 -16.96
N LEU A 50 -0.42 0.09 -15.75
CA LEU A 50 0.05 0.73 -14.51
C LEU A 50 1.47 0.27 -14.14
N LEU A 51 1.76 -1.03 -14.23
CA LEU A 51 3.09 -1.57 -13.90
C LEU A 51 4.17 -1.08 -14.87
N GLU A 52 3.83 -0.96 -16.15
CA GLU A 52 4.73 -0.42 -17.19
C GLU A 52 5.05 1.07 -16.99
N LYS A 53 4.11 1.85 -16.43
CA LYS A 53 4.26 3.29 -16.22
C LYS A 53 4.28 3.63 -14.73
N PRO A 54 5.47 3.69 -14.09
CA PRO A 54 5.58 3.94 -12.65
C PRO A 54 5.00 5.30 -12.21
N ASP A 55 4.87 6.26 -13.12
CA ASP A 55 4.26 7.56 -12.82
C ASP A 55 2.73 7.49 -12.61
N LEU A 56 2.05 6.53 -13.23
CA LEU A 56 0.62 6.31 -12.99
C LEU A 56 0.36 5.64 -11.63
N VAL A 57 1.28 4.80 -11.17
CA VAL A 57 1.24 4.18 -9.84
C VAL A 57 1.35 5.23 -8.74
N LYS A 58 2.25 6.21 -8.90
CA LYS A 58 2.43 7.32 -7.95
C LYS A 58 1.14 8.15 -7.79
N LYS A 59 0.44 8.45 -8.90
CA LYS A 59 -0.79 9.26 -8.90
C LYS A 59 -1.99 8.56 -8.26
N ARG A 60 -2.03 7.23 -8.27
CA ARG A 60 -3.11 6.46 -7.63
C ARG A 60 -2.98 6.35 -6.12
N GLY A 61 -1.79 6.56 -5.57
CA GLY A 61 -1.55 6.36 -4.13
C GLY A 61 -1.46 4.89 -3.72
N ASP A 62 -1.34 3.97 -4.68
CA ASP A 62 -1.18 2.52 -4.45
C ASP A 62 0.24 2.16 -3.97
N LYS A 63 0.87 3.02 -3.14
CA LYS A 63 2.10 2.62 -2.45
C LYS A 63 1.68 1.81 -1.23
N PRO A 64 2.10 0.54 -1.11
CA PRO A 64 1.93 -0.18 0.14
C PRO A 64 2.58 0.64 1.24
N SER A 65 1.80 1.11 2.23
CA SER A 65 2.32 1.84 3.39
C SER A 65 3.04 0.92 4.38
N VAL A 66 3.35 -0.30 3.96
CA VAL A 66 4.04 -1.28 4.79
C VAL A 66 5.47 -0.80 4.94
N GLU A 67 5.84 -0.43 6.16
CA GLU A 67 7.21 -0.12 6.51
C GLU A 67 8.05 -1.35 6.25
N ILE A 68 8.88 -1.27 5.20
CA ILE A 68 9.81 -2.33 4.84
C ILE A 68 10.79 -2.47 6.02
N PRO A 69 10.87 -3.64 6.70
CA PRO A 69 11.83 -3.84 7.78
C PRO A 69 13.24 -3.53 7.30
N GLU A 70 14.10 -3.00 8.17
CA GLU A 70 15.45 -2.54 7.80
C GLU A 70 16.31 -3.63 7.17
N GLU A 71 16.01 -4.90 7.47
CA GLU A 71 16.61 -6.08 6.87
C GLU A 71 16.42 -6.14 5.35
N PHE A 72 15.28 -5.66 4.83
CA PHE A 72 14.94 -5.69 3.40
C PHE A 72 15.33 -4.39 2.66
N LYS A 73 15.76 -3.34 3.38
CA LYS A 73 16.24 -2.10 2.75
C LYS A 73 17.64 -2.26 2.15
N LYS A 74 18.42 -3.24 2.63
CA LYS A 74 19.76 -3.53 2.15
C LYS A 74 19.67 -4.49 0.96
N ARG A 75 20.22 -4.09 -0.19
CA ARG A 75 20.28 -4.94 -1.40
C ARG A 75 21.20 -6.14 -1.24
N THR A 76 22.17 -6.02 -0.33
CA THR A 76 23.09 -7.10 0.05
C THR A 76 22.32 -8.11 0.90
N GLY A 77 22.23 -9.36 0.44
CA GLY A 77 21.57 -10.42 1.19
C GLY A 77 22.17 -10.64 2.59
N ILE A 78 21.41 -11.32 3.45
CA ILE A 78 21.79 -11.62 4.84
C ILE A 78 22.95 -12.62 4.90
N ALA A 79 23.27 -13.30 3.79
CA ALA A 79 24.27 -14.37 3.70
C ALA A 79 25.64 -13.99 4.29
N ASN A 80 26.18 -12.82 3.96
CA ASN A 80 27.51 -12.40 4.43
C ASN A 80 27.56 -12.24 5.96
N LYS A 81 26.49 -11.71 6.55
CA LYS A 81 26.40 -11.56 8.01
C LYS A 81 26.37 -12.91 8.73
N ILE A 82 25.62 -13.87 8.18
CA ILE A 82 25.51 -15.22 8.74
C ILE A 82 26.85 -15.95 8.67
N LEU A 83 27.61 -15.79 7.58
CA LEU A 83 28.93 -16.38 7.44
C LEU A 83 29.92 -15.78 8.45
N GLU A 84 29.93 -14.45 8.58
CA GLU A 84 30.80 -13.74 9.51
C GLU A 84 30.53 -14.10 10.99
N GLU A 85 29.26 -14.20 11.39
CA GLU A 85 28.88 -14.65 12.74
C GLU A 85 29.34 -16.08 13.03
N LYS A 86 29.19 -16.99 12.06
CA LYS A 86 29.64 -18.39 12.20
C LYS A 86 31.16 -18.49 12.30
N GLU A 87 31.91 -17.66 11.58
CA GLU A 87 33.37 -17.62 11.69
C GLU A 87 33.83 -17.08 13.05
N LYS A 88 33.18 -16.03 13.56
CA LYS A 88 33.46 -15.50 14.91
C LYS A 88 33.16 -16.52 16.00
N ASP A 89 32.07 -17.27 15.92
CA ASP A 89 31.76 -18.35 16.87
C ASP A 89 32.82 -19.45 16.83
N ARG A 90 33.31 -19.83 15.63
CA ARG A 90 34.41 -20.79 15.47
C ARG A 90 35.71 -20.28 16.08
N GLU A 91 36.04 -19.01 15.88
CA GLU A 91 37.25 -18.41 16.44
C GLU A 91 37.18 -18.28 17.97
N ALA A 92 36.02 -17.89 18.50
CA ALA A 92 35.77 -17.84 19.94
C ALA A 92 35.90 -19.23 20.59
N LYS A 93 35.33 -20.28 19.97
CA LYS A 93 35.50 -21.66 20.42
C LYS A 93 36.95 -22.11 20.38
N ARG A 94 37.69 -21.79 19.31
CA ARG A 94 39.13 -22.09 19.23
C ARG A 94 39.92 -21.40 20.34
N LYS A 95 39.70 -20.11 20.56
CA LYS A 95 40.35 -19.36 21.66
C LYS A 95 40.01 -19.95 23.02
N ARG A 96 38.74 -20.36 23.22
CA ARG A 96 38.28 -20.99 24.46
C ARG A 96 38.93 -22.35 24.70
N TYR A 97 39.05 -23.18 23.67
CA TYR A 97 39.77 -24.47 23.73
C TYR A 97 41.25 -24.29 24.03
N VAL A 98 41.93 -23.38 23.31
CA VAL A 98 43.35 -23.09 23.51
C VAL A 98 43.62 -22.56 24.93
N LEU A 99 42.73 -21.75 25.48
CA LEU A 99 42.81 -21.28 26.88
C LEU A 99 42.61 -22.41 27.90
N LEU A 100 41.71 -23.36 27.62
CA LEU A 100 41.51 -24.55 28.46
C LEU A 100 42.74 -25.47 28.41
N ASP A 101 43.32 -25.67 27.23
CA ASP A 101 44.49 -26.52 27.04
C ASP A 101 45.77 -25.93 27.66
N LEU A 102 45.87 -24.60 27.78
CA LEU A 102 46.98 -23.89 28.45
C LEU A 102 46.83 -23.82 29.99
N SER A 103 45.70 -24.26 30.52
CA SER A 103 45.39 -24.22 31.96
C SER A 103 45.50 -25.57 32.67
N ILE A 104 45.94 -26.61 31.95
CA ILE A 104 46.27 -27.96 32.43
C ILE A 104 47.80 -28.09 32.47
#